data_AF-A0A3C1NYJ3-F1
#
_entry.id   AF-A0A3C1NYJ3-F1
#
_cell.length_a   1.000
_cell.length_b   1.000
_cell.length_c   1.000
_cell.angle_alpha   90.00
_cell.angle_beta   90.00
_cell.angle_gamma   90.00
#
_symmetry.space_group_name_H-M   'P 1'
#
loop_
_entity.id
_entity.type
_entity.pdbx_description
1 polymer ?
#
loop_
_entity_poly.entity_id
_entity_poly.type
_entity_poly.pdbx_seq_one_letter_code
_entity_poly.pdbx_strand_id
1 'polypeptide(L)'
;MVRMAPSSKALVLALISAVASPILIVVELLVVVLVAMGTQDPDKPLQMHIAAVVTVLLFACLVFALPVIALIMGTRARKAVRSGGPQVDSASKALTSVVIAGAVIVVVSLAQVYLVLMAAGLCGLDGCY
;
A
#
# COMPACT_ATOMS: atom_id res chain seq x y z
N MET A 1 24.39 0.48 19.36
CA MET A 1 23.16 -0.04 18.70
C MET A 1 22.01 0.00 19.70
N VAL A 2 21.08 0.95 19.56
CA VAL A 2 19.91 1.06 20.45
C VAL A 2 18.93 -0.08 20.12
N ARG A 3 18.73 -1.04 21.03
CA ARG A 3 17.72 -2.10 20.87
C ARG A 3 16.32 -1.50 21.08
N MET A 4 15.65 -1.15 20.00
CA MET A 4 14.23 -0.75 20.05
C MET A 4 13.33 -1.94 20.40
N ALA A 5 12.34 -1.70 21.26
CA ALA A 5 11.28 -2.64 21.57
C ALA A 5 10.48 -3.03 20.31
N PRO A 6 9.96 -4.27 20.23
CA PRO A 6 9.23 -4.75 19.05
C PRO A 6 7.97 -3.93 18.73
N SER A 7 7.29 -3.38 19.75
CA SER A 7 6.15 -2.46 19.59
C SER A 7 6.55 -1.13 18.94
N SER A 8 7.71 -0.58 19.30
CA SER A 8 8.26 0.64 18.68
C SER A 8 8.63 0.41 17.22
N LYS A 9 9.21 -0.75 16.89
CA LYS A 9 9.53 -1.10 15.49
C LYS A 9 8.28 -1.21 14.63
N ALA A 10 7.22 -1.84 15.14
CA ALA A 10 5.94 -1.95 14.43
C ALA A 10 5.31 -0.57 14.17
N LEU A 11 5.36 0.34 15.15
CA LEU A 11 4.85 1.70 15.00
C LEU A 11 5.64 2.50 13.96
N VAL A 12 6.98 2.45 14.00
CA VAL A 12 7.83 3.13 13.01
C VAL A 12 7.56 2.60 11.61
N LEU A 13 7.40 1.28 11.44
CA LEU A 13 7.11 0.71 10.13
C LEU A 13 5.73 1.12 9.62
N ALA A 14 4.71 1.18 10.49
CA ALA A 14 3.39 1.66 10.14
C ALA A 14 3.40 3.13 9.69
N LEU A 15 4.20 3.98 10.36
CA LEU A 15 4.39 5.38 9.96
C LEU A 15 5.12 5.51 8.63
N ILE A 16 6.20 4.74 8.42
CA ILE A 16 6.91 4.70 7.14
C ILE A 16 5.94 4.27 6.03
N SER A 17 5.12 3.25 6.27
CA SER A 17 4.10 2.83 5.31
C SER A 17 3.10 3.93 5.02
N ALA A 18 2.62 4.66 6.03
CA ALA A 18 1.67 5.75 5.84
C ALA A 18 2.21 6.89 4.95
N VAL A 19 3.54 7.09 4.94
CA VAL A 19 4.20 8.10 4.09
C VAL A 19 4.64 7.54 2.74
N ALA A 20 5.17 6.31 2.70
CA ALA A 20 5.67 5.69 1.48
C ALA A 20 4.53 5.26 0.54
N SER A 21 3.42 4.75 1.08
CA SER A 21 2.27 4.30 0.28
C SER A 21 1.70 5.40 -0.64
N PRO A 22 1.41 6.65 -0.20
CA PRO A 22 0.93 7.69 -1.11
C PRO A 22 1.98 8.08 -2.16
N ILE A 23 3.27 8.09 -1.82
CA ILE A 23 4.34 8.36 -2.80
C ILE A 23 4.35 7.28 -3.89
N LEU A 24 4.27 6.01 -3.51
CA LEU A 24 4.23 4.90 -4.46
C LEU A 24 2.99 4.95 -5.36
N ILE A 25 1.82 5.30 -4.82
CA ILE A 25 0.59 5.48 -5.60
C ILE A 25 0.75 6.61 -6.63
N VAL A 26 1.38 7.73 -6.27
CA VAL A 26 1.63 8.84 -7.22
C VAL A 26 2.58 8.41 -8.33
N VAL A 27 3.65 7.68 -7.99
CA VAL A 27 4.57 7.13 -8.99
C VAL A 27 3.84 6.18 -9.94
N GLU A 28 2.97 5.31 -9.40
CA GLU A 28 2.17 4.39 -10.20
C GLU A 28 1.19 5.11 -11.12
N LEU A 29 0.50 6.15 -10.64
CA LEU A 29 -0.36 7.00 -11.47
C LEU A 29 0.42 7.63 -12.63
N LEU A 30 1.63 8.15 -12.39
CA LEU A 30 2.48 8.70 -13.44
C LEU A 30 2.86 7.64 -14.48
N VAL A 31 3.21 6.43 -14.04
CA VAL A 31 3.50 5.31 -14.95
C VAL A 31 2.29 4.97 -15.80
N VAL A 32 1.10 4.88 -15.21
CA VAL A 32 -0.15 4.60 -15.94
C VAL A 32 -0.42 5.67 -16.99
N VAL A 33 -0.30 6.96 -16.62
CA VAL A 33 -0.51 8.08 -17.56
C VAL A 33 0.52 8.05 -18.69
N LEU A 34 1.81 7.83 -18.38
CA LEU A 34 2.87 7.74 -19.39
C LEU A 34 2.65 6.58 -20.35
N VAL A 35 2.24 5.41 -19.85
CA VAL A 35 1.91 4.27 -20.69
C VAL A 35 0.68 4.56 -21.54
N ALA A 36 -0.37 5.17 -20.96
CA ALA A 36 -1.57 5.55 -21.69
C ALA A 36 -1.25 6.51 -22.85
N MET A 37 -0.48 7.58 -22.62
CA MET A 37 -0.02 8.50 -23.66
C MET A 37 0.83 7.77 -24.72
N GLY A 38 1.66 6.81 -24.29
CA GLY A 38 2.43 5.97 -25.18
C GLY A 38 1.60 4.95 -25.98
N THR A 39 0.34 4.69 -25.63
CA THR A 39 -0.52 3.71 -26.33
C THR A 39 -1.56 4.33 -27.27
N GLN A 40 -1.61 5.67 -27.38
CA GLN A 40 -2.59 6.37 -28.22
C GLN A 40 -2.35 6.26 -29.74
N ASP A 41 -1.27 5.61 -30.20
CA ASP A 41 -1.15 5.29 -31.62
C ASP A 41 -2.05 4.08 -31.96
N PRO A 42 -2.95 4.19 -32.96
CA PRO A 42 -3.99 3.21 -33.25
C PRO A 42 -3.47 1.83 -33.72
N ASP A 43 -2.18 1.72 -34.03
CA ASP A 43 -1.54 0.48 -34.48
C ASP A 43 -0.85 -0.31 -33.35
N LYS A 44 -0.97 0.10 -32.07
CA LYS A 44 -0.26 -0.61 -31.00
C LYS A 44 -0.97 -1.90 -30.58
N PRO A 45 -0.21 -3.01 -30.47
CA PRO A 45 -0.76 -4.32 -30.19
C PRO A 45 -1.38 -4.38 -28.79
N LEU A 46 -2.44 -5.17 -28.66
CA LEU A 46 -3.14 -5.55 -27.42
C LEU A 46 -2.18 -5.95 -26.27
N GLN A 47 -0.97 -6.37 -26.63
CA GLN A 47 0.16 -6.65 -25.73
C GLN A 47 0.58 -5.45 -24.86
N MET A 48 0.49 -4.21 -25.34
CA MET A 48 0.85 -3.02 -24.54
C MET A 48 -0.16 -2.70 -23.45
N HIS A 49 -1.45 -2.91 -23.70
CA HIS A 49 -2.48 -2.79 -22.66
C HIS A 49 -2.29 -3.85 -21.57
N ILE A 50 -2.00 -5.10 -21.97
CA ILE A 50 -1.69 -6.17 -21.02
C ILE A 50 -0.45 -5.81 -20.19
N ALA A 51 0.62 -5.30 -20.82
CA ALA A 51 1.83 -4.88 -20.11
C ALA A 51 1.56 -3.74 -19.11
N ALA A 52 0.69 -2.79 -19.45
CA ALA A 52 0.27 -1.71 -18.55
C ALA A 52 -0.43 -2.26 -17.29
N VAL A 53 -1.43 -3.12 -17.48
CA VAL A 53 -2.20 -3.75 -16.38
C VAL A 53 -1.29 -4.62 -15.50
N VAL A 54 -0.39 -5.40 -16.10
CA VAL A 54 0.59 -6.21 -15.36
C VAL A 54 1.54 -5.33 -14.53
N THR A 55 1.98 -4.19 -15.08
CA THR A 55 2.84 -3.25 -14.36
C THR A 55 2.14 -2.65 -13.14
N VAL A 56 0.88 -2.25 -13.28
CA VAL A 56 0.05 -1.78 -12.16
C VAL A 56 -0.12 -2.88 -11.11
N LEU A 57 -0.42 -4.12 -11.51
CA LEU A 57 -0.53 -5.23 -10.56
C LEU A 57 0.78 -5.50 -9.78
N LEU A 58 1.94 -5.37 -10.42
CA LEU A 58 3.24 -5.50 -9.76
C LEU A 58 3.50 -4.37 -8.77
N PHE A 59 3.14 -3.13 -9.12
CA PHE A 59 3.22 -2.00 -8.21
C PHE A 59 2.27 -2.15 -7.03
N ALA A 60 1.01 -2.56 -7.26
CA ALA A 60 0.06 -2.87 -6.21
C ALA A 60 0.64 -3.85 -5.17
N CYS A 61 1.30 -4.92 -5.62
CA CYS A 61 1.95 -5.87 -4.72
C CYS A 61 3.02 -5.20 -3.83
N LEU A 62 3.81 -4.28 -4.38
CA LEU A 62 4.81 -3.52 -3.62
C LEU A 62 4.16 -2.55 -2.63
N VAL A 63 3.11 -1.84 -3.03
CA VAL A 63 2.40 -0.88 -2.17
C VAL A 63 1.72 -1.58 -0.99
N PHE A 64 1.20 -2.80 -1.20
CA PHE A 64 0.59 -3.61 -0.13
C PHE A 64 1.59 -4.32 0.78
N ALA A 65 2.80 -4.66 0.30
CA ALA A 65 3.78 -5.39 1.10
C ALA A 65 4.13 -4.65 2.40
N LEU A 66 4.38 -3.34 2.33
CA LEU A 66 4.75 -2.51 3.47
C LEU A 66 3.68 -2.47 4.60
N PRO A 67 2.41 -2.10 4.32
CA PRO A 67 1.39 -2.03 5.35
C PRO A 67 0.99 -3.41 5.88
N VAL A 68 1.01 -4.47 5.05
CA VAL A 68 0.75 -5.84 5.49
C VAL A 68 1.82 -6.30 6.48
N ILE A 69 3.10 -6.03 6.18
CA ILE A 69 4.21 -6.36 7.06
C ILE A 69 4.10 -5.59 8.39
N ALA A 70 3.71 -4.31 8.35
CA ALA A 70 3.45 -3.51 9.56
C ALA A 70 2.31 -4.11 10.41
N LEU A 71 1.23 -4.57 9.77
CA LEU A 71 0.07 -5.16 10.44
C LEU A 71 0.41 -6.51 11.09
N ILE A 72 1.17 -7.37 10.39
CA ILE A 72 1.66 -8.65 10.95
C ILE A 72 2.56 -8.40 12.15
N MET A 73 3.47 -7.42 12.08
CA MET A 73 4.33 -7.08 13.22
C MET A 73 3.54 -6.49 14.40
N GLY A 74 2.58 -5.60 14.14
CA GLY A 74 1.71 -5.01 15.16
C GLY A 74 0.83 -6.05 15.87
N THR A 75 0.24 -6.98 15.12
CA THR A 75 -0.57 -8.08 15.68
C THR A 75 0.27 -9.05 16.51
N ARG A 76 1.47 -9.41 16.04
CA ARG A 76 2.42 -10.23 16.81
C ARG A 76 2.86 -9.52 18.10
N ALA A 77 3.17 -8.23 18.05
CA ALA A 77 3.51 -7.44 19.23
C ALA A 77 2.34 -7.39 20.23
N ARG A 78 1.11 -7.21 19.74
CA ARG A 78 -0.10 -7.20 20.58
C ARG A 78 -0.35 -8.56 21.26
N LYS A 79 -0.08 -9.67 20.56
CA LYS A 79 -0.17 -11.02 21.12
C LYS A 79 0.86 -11.26 22.23
N ALA A 80 2.10 -10.78 22.03
CA ALA A 80 3.17 -10.88 23.03
C ALA A 80 2.89 -10.06 24.30
N VAL A 81 2.30 -8.87 24.16
CA VAL A 81 1.92 -8.02 25.31
C VAL A 81 0.76 -8.63 26.09
N ARG A 82 -0.23 -9.26 25.43
CA ARG A 82 -1.32 -9.98 26.12
C ARG A 82 -0.82 -11.16 26.96
N SER A 83 0.25 -11.82 26.54
CA SER A 83 0.83 -12.96 27.28
C SER A 83 1.80 -12.56 28.39
N GLY A 84 2.19 -11.28 28.50
CA GLY A 84 3.31 -10.84 29.34
C GLY A 84 3.02 -9.61 30.19
N GLY A 85 2.07 -9.69 31.12
CA GLY A 85 1.89 -8.72 32.21
C GLY A 85 1.61 -7.24 31.83
N PRO A 86 1.36 -6.34 32.80
CA PRO A 86 0.85 -5.00 32.53
C PRO A 86 1.96 -4.06 32.03
N GLN A 87 2.19 -4.02 30.72
CA GLN A 87 2.92 -2.95 30.03
C GLN A 87 1.95 -2.11 29.19
N VAL A 88 1.24 -1.18 29.83
CA VAL A 88 0.20 -0.32 29.22
C VAL A 88 0.75 0.46 28.01
N ASP A 89 1.97 0.99 28.11
CA ASP A 89 2.63 1.73 27.02
C ASP A 89 2.96 0.87 25.79
N SER A 90 3.31 -0.39 26.00
CA SER A 90 3.66 -1.31 24.92
C SER A 90 2.40 -1.85 24.22
N ALA A 91 1.32 -2.04 24.98
CA ALA A 91 0.00 -2.40 24.46
C ALA A 91 -0.59 -1.30 23.57
N SER A 92 -0.51 -0.04 24.03
CA SER A 92 -1.02 1.13 23.31
C SER A 92 -0.30 1.32 21.97
N LYS A 93 1.04 1.28 21.96
CA LYS A 93 1.85 1.39 20.73
C LYS A 93 1.56 0.29 19.71
N ALA A 94 1.37 -0.94 20.17
CA ALA A 94 1.00 -2.04 19.30
C ALA A 94 -0.41 -1.86 18.69
N LEU A 95 -1.38 -1.38 19.48
CA LEU A 95 -2.72 -1.05 18.98
C LEU A 95 -2.66 0.02 17.89
N THR A 96 -1.98 1.13 18.15
CA THR A 96 -1.85 2.26 17.23
C THR A 96 -1.20 1.84 15.91
N SER A 97 -0.16 1.00 15.97
CA SER A 97 0.47 0.47 14.74
C SER A 97 -0.49 -0.34 13.87
N VAL A 98 -1.39 -1.12 14.47
CA VAL A 98 -2.38 -1.94 13.74
C VAL A 98 -3.46 -1.05 13.14
N VAL A 99 -3.92 -0.03 13.86
CA VAL A 99 -4.94 0.92 13.36
C VAL A 99 -4.39 1.72 12.17
N ILE A 100 -3.16 2.25 12.28
CA ILE A 100 -2.52 2.99 11.19
C ILE A 100 -2.31 2.07 9.98
N ALA A 101 -1.72 0.89 10.17
CA ALA A 101 -1.49 -0.05 9.08
C ALA A 101 -2.82 -0.46 8.41
N GLY A 102 -3.87 -0.75 9.20
CA GLY A 102 -5.19 -1.09 8.68
C GLY A 102 -5.83 0.04 7.87
N ALA A 103 -5.77 1.28 8.36
CA ALA A 103 -6.27 2.44 7.64
C ALA A 103 -5.53 2.64 6.31
N VAL A 104 -4.19 2.51 6.32
CA VAL A 104 -3.37 2.59 5.11
C VAL A 104 -3.75 1.50 4.10
N ILE A 105 -3.98 0.25 4.55
CA ILE A 105 -4.45 -0.83 3.65
C ILE A 105 -5.76 -0.46 2.97
N VAL A 106 -6.74 0.06 3.71
CA VAL A 106 -8.06 0.41 3.15
C VAL A 106 -7.91 1.51 2.10
N VAL A 107 -7.17 2.57 2.40
CA VAL A 107 -6.94 3.69 1.47
C VAL A 107 -6.18 3.23 0.23
N VAL A 108 -5.10 2.47 0.42
CA VAL A 108 -4.32 1.88 -0.69
C VAL A 108 -5.20 0.98 -1.54
N SER A 109 -6.06 0.15 -0.95
CA SER A 109 -6.93 -0.74 -1.71
C SER A 109 -7.94 -0.02 -2.58
N LEU A 110 -8.53 1.07 -2.09
CA LEU A 110 -9.42 1.91 -2.89
C LEU A 110 -8.68 2.56 -4.06
N ALA A 111 -7.48 3.11 -3.81
CA ALA A 111 -6.65 3.70 -4.85
C ALA A 111 -6.23 2.68 -5.91
N GLN A 112 -5.85 1.47 -5.50
CA GLN A 112 -5.42 0.40 -6.40
C GLN A 112 -6.56 -0.10 -7.29
N VAL A 113 -7.76 -0.27 -6.74
CA VAL A 113 -8.94 -0.62 -7.55
C VAL A 113 -9.18 0.44 -8.63
N TYR A 114 -9.09 1.72 -8.28
CA TYR A 114 -9.27 2.81 -9.24
C TYR A 114 -8.16 2.84 -10.31
N LEU A 115 -6.89 2.64 -9.95
CA LEU A 115 -5.77 2.57 -10.88
C LEU A 115 -5.87 1.39 -11.84
N VAL A 116 -6.33 0.23 -11.36
CA VAL A 116 -6.57 -0.95 -12.22
C VAL A 116 -7.71 -0.68 -13.20
N LEU A 117 -8.81 -0.08 -12.74
CA LEU A 117 -9.92 0.30 -13.64
C LEU A 117 -9.48 1.35 -14.66
N MET A 118 -8.59 2.28 -14.27
CA MET A 118 -8.02 3.27 -15.18
C MET A 118 -7.09 2.63 -16.21
N ALA A 119 -6.22 1.71 -15.78
CA ALA A 119 -5.34 0.96 -16.69
C ALA A 119 -6.12 0.02 -17.63
N ALA A 120 -7.29 -0.46 -17.21
CA ALA A 120 -8.20 -1.23 -18.05
C ALA A 120 -9.03 -0.36 -19.01
N GLY A 121 -8.94 0.97 -18.92
CA GLY A 121 -9.71 1.90 -19.75
C GLY A 121 -11.19 2.03 -19.37
N LEU A 122 -11.60 1.51 -18.20
CA LEU A 122 -12.97 1.58 -17.70
C LEU A 122 -13.25 2.88 -16.93
N CYS A 123 -12.21 3.47 -16.34
CA CYS A 123 -12.28 4.76 -15.66
C CYS A 123 -11.22 5.73 -16.21
N GLY A 124 -11.55 7.02 -16.26
CA GLY A 124 -10.63 8.11 -16.53
C GLY A 124 -10.58 9.10 -15.36
N LEU A 125 -9.77 10.14 -15.50
CA LEU A 125 -9.68 11.23 -14.52
C LEU A 125 -11.02 11.96 -14.33
N ASP A 126 -11.89 11.93 -15.35
CA ASP A 126 -13.20 12.56 -15.35
C ASP A 126 -14.33 11.68 -14.77
N GLY A 127 -14.04 10.41 -14.46
CA GLY A 127 -15.02 9.45 -13.94
C GLY A 127 -14.94 8.08 -14.61
N CYS A 128 -15.85 7.18 -14.21
CA CYS A 128 -15.98 5.84 -14.80
C CYS A 128 -17.16 5.80 -15.77
N TYR A 129 -17.00 5.06 -16.88
CA TYR A 129 -18.00 4.93 -17.95
C TYR A 129 -18.94 3.75 -17.73
#